data_AF-A0A0F2JN55-F1
#
_entry.id   AF-A0A0F2JN55-F1
#
_cell.length_a   1.000
_cell.length_b   1.000
_cell.length_c   1.000
_cell.angle_alpha   90.00
_cell.angle_beta   90.00
_cell.angle_gamma   90.00
#
_symmetry.space_group_name_H-M   'P 1'
#
loop_
_entity.id
_entity.type
_entity.pdbx_description
1 polymer ?
#
loop_
_entity_poly.entity_id
_entity_poly.type
_entity_poly.pdbx_seq_one_letter_code
_entity_poly.pdbx_strand_id
1 'polypeptide(L)'
;MDHRDLLLDEDSEFKFHCHDGLDCFKKCCRDINICLTPYDVLRMKNFLGLSSGEFLEKYTLKVPVHHSGFSIVQIKMSEEDNLKCPFITPKGCQVYRERPWACRIAPVDMLGGGKYSFVFESSRCHGLNETKAQTIKEWVLDQGLEIYKEMEQGFSEIPKHLKLTVNRETDEEIIKLSFMACYDLDKFRNFLMNNPSLYEKMNLNEDISDRIKHDDVQLMKFGFKLLSLGPDRLKDLSTGGLN
;
A
#
# COMPACT_ATOMS: atom_id res chain seq x y z
N MET A 1 15.35 26.03 5.67
CA MET A 1 16.59 25.26 5.94
C MET A 1 16.29 23.85 5.44
N ASP A 2 17.21 23.22 4.69
CA ASP A 2 16.99 21.85 4.24
C ASP A 2 17.27 20.91 5.41
N HIS A 3 16.22 20.23 5.89
CA HIS A 3 16.30 19.31 7.03
C HIS A 3 16.27 17.85 6.59
N ARG A 4 16.35 17.56 5.29
CA ARG A 4 16.24 16.19 4.77
C ARG A 4 17.41 15.28 5.16
N ASP A 5 18.56 15.89 5.48
CA ASP A 5 19.75 15.18 5.99
C ASP A 5 19.70 14.96 7.51
N LEU A 6 18.71 15.51 8.20
CA LEU A 6 18.55 15.31 9.64
C LEU A 6 17.99 13.92 9.91
N LEU A 7 18.76 13.14 10.67
CA LEU A 7 18.34 11.84 11.15
C LEU A 7 17.57 11.98 12.47
N LEU A 8 16.37 11.42 12.51
CA LEU A 8 15.46 11.42 13.65
C LEU A 8 15.21 9.98 14.11
N ASP A 9 14.83 9.83 15.37
CA ASP A 9 14.30 8.61 15.98
C ASP A 9 12.89 8.82 16.54
N GLU A 10 12.31 7.82 17.18
CA GLU A 10 10.93 7.88 17.70
C GLU A 10 10.72 8.97 18.77
N ASP A 11 11.75 9.27 19.56
CA ASP A 11 11.69 10.25 20.66
C ASP A 11 12.10 11.66 20.22
N SER A 12 12.62 11.80 18.99
CA SER A 12 12.99 13.09 18.42
C SER A 12 11.77 14.02 18.29
N GLU A 13 11.90 15.23 18.85
CA GLU A 13 10.89 16.27 18.74
C GLU A 13 11.00 17.03 17.41
N PHE A 14 9.84 17.37 16.85
CA PHE A 14 9.74 18.29 15.72
C PHE A 14 8.49 19.15 15.81
N LYS A 15 8.51 20.28 15.08
CA LYS A 15 7.37 21.18 14.98
C LYS A 15 6.64 20.94 13.67
N PHE A 16 5.34 20.63 13.77
CA PHE A 16 4.53 20.45 12.58
C PHE A 16 3.03 20.59 12.84
N HIS A 17 2.36 21.34 11.98
CA HIS A 17 0.90 21.29 11.86
C HIS A 17 0.47 21.64 10.43
N CYS A 18 -0.26 20.75 9.75
CA CYS A 18 -0.83 21.03 8.43
C CYS A 18 -2.33 21.30 8.56
N HIS A 19 -2.77 22.47 8.08
CA HIS A 19 -4.17 22.88 8.12
C HIS A 19 -4.50 23.81 6.95
N ASP A 20 -5.78 24.10 6.76
CA ASP A 20 -6.33 24.86 5.62
C ASP A 20 -6.05 26.37 5.64
N GLY A 21 -5.60 26.89 6.78
CA GLY A 21 -5.11 28.26 6.93
C GLY A 21 -3.72 28.51 6.34
N LEU A 22 -2.97 27.46 5.98
CA LEU A 22 -1.66 27.60 5.34
C LEU A 22 -1.82 27.89 3.85
N ASP A 23 -1.07 28.86 3.34
CA ASP A 23 -1.01 29.16 1.90
C ASP A 23 -0.41 28.01 1.08
N CYS A 24 0.33 27.09 1.71
CA CYS A 24 0.83 25.86 1.08
C CYS A 24 -0.19 24.71 1.08
N PHE A 25 -1.37 24.87 1.70
CA PHE A 25 -2.34 23.80 1.85
C PHE A 25 -2.77 23.22 0.49
N LYS A 26 -2.77 21.89 0.38
CA LYS A 26 -3.01 21.09 -0.85
C LYS A 26 -1.92 21.18 -1.93
N LYS A 27 -0.93 22.07 -1.83
CA LYS A 27 0.11 22.22 -2.88
C LYS A 27 1.01 20.99 -3.01
N CYS A 28 1.21 20.22 -1.94
CA CYS A 28 1.97 18.97 -1.96
C CYS A 28 1.22 17.81 -2.62
N CYS A 29 -0.09 17.92 -2.86
CA CYS A 29 -0.92 16.87 -3.44
C CYS A 29 -0.93 16.92 -4.98
N ARG A 30 0.25 17.09 -5.58
CA ARG A 30 0.47 17.10 -7.02
C ARG A 30 1.90 16.70 -7.32
N ASP A 31 2.14 16.13 -8.50
CA ASP A 31 3.49 15.82 -9.01
C ASP A 31 4.36 15.09 -7.97
N ILE A 32 3.81 14.03 -7.40
CA ILE A 32 4.45 13.23 -6.35
C ILE A 32 4.12 11.75 -6.55
N ASN A 33 5.09 10.88 -6.29
CA ASN A 33 4.89 9.44 -6.37
C ASN A 33 4.37 8.92 -5.02
N ILE A 34 3.10 8.51 -4.98
CA ILE A 34 2.48 7.94 -3.78
C ILE A 34 2.26 6.45 -4.03
N CYS A 35 3.17 5.63 -3.51
CA CYS A 35 3.02 4.18 -3.50
C CYS A 35 1.94 3.76 -2.49
N LEU A 36 1.11 2.81 -2.88
CA LEU A 36 0.06 2.23 -2.06
C LEU A 36 0.51 0.86 -1.57
N THR A 37 0.35 0.65 -0.27
CA THR A 37 0.38 -0.68 0.32
C THR A 37 -0.91 -1.45 -0.03
N PRO A 38 -0.92 -2.79 0.02
CA PRO A 38 -2.15 -3.59 -0.06
C PRO A 38 -3.29 -3.09 0.83
N TYR A 39 -2.96 -2.75 2.08
CA TYR A 39 -3.91 -2.27 3.07
C TYR A 39 -4.43 -0.87 2.71
N ASP A 40 -3.60 0.00 2.12
CA ASP A 40 -4.07 1.26 1.57
C ASP A 40 -5.12 1.04 0.48
N VAL A 41 -4.85 0.13 -0.48
CA VAL A 41 -5.80 -0.19 -1.55
C VAL A 41 -7.12 -0.71 -0.95
N LEU A 42 -7.06 -1.64 0.00
CA LEU A 42 -8.24 -2.19 0.68
C LEU A 42 -9.07 -1.08 1.37
N ARG A 43 -8.43 -0.22 2.16
CA ARG A 43 -9.13 0.85 2.88
C ARG A 43 -9.74 1.87 1.93
N MET A 44 -8.96 2.32 0.95
CA MET A 44 -9.38 3.36 0.02
C MET A 44 -10.52 2.87 -0.90
N LYS A 45 -10.45 1.65 -1.43
CA LYS A 45 -11.53 1.10 -2.28
C LYS A 45 -12.83 0.93 -1.50
N ASN A 46 -12.75 0.43 -0.26
CA ASN A 46 -13.92 0.28 0.61
C ASN A 46 -14.55 1.64 0.97
N PHE A 47 -13.73 2.64 1.31
CA PHE A 47 -14.23 3.98 1.61
C PHE A 47 -14.92 4.65 0.42
N LEU A 48 -14.42 4.41 -0.80
CA LEU A 48 -15.00 4.93 -2.03
C LEU A 48 -16.19 4.09 -2.53
N GLY A 49 -16.48 2.94 -1.90
CA GLY A 49 -17.53 2.03 -2.34
C GLY A 49 -17.25 1.38 -3.69
N LEU A 50 -15.99 1.09 -3.99
CA LEU A 50 -15.53 0.50 -5.25
C LEU A 50 -15.02 -0.93 -5.04
N SER A 51 -15.16 -1.77 -6.05
CA SER A 51 -14.38 -3.01 -6.12
C SER A 51 -12.88 -2.72 -6.25
N SER A 52 -12.05 -3.70 -5.92
CA SER A 52 -10.60 -3.57 -6.10
C SER A 52 -10.25 -3.26 -7.56
N GLY A 53 -10.89 -3.94 -8.52
CA GLY A 53 -10.67 -3.73 -9.94
C GLY A 53 -10.97 -2.29 -10.39
N GLU A 54 -12.14 -1.76 -10.03
CA GLU A 54 -12.53 -0.38 -10.36
C GLU A 54 -11.60 0.65 -9.74
N PHE A 55 -11.19 0.45 -8.49
CA PHE A 55 -10.25 1.34 -7.81
C PHE A 55 -8.89 1.34 -8.50
N LEU A 56 -8.34 0.16 -8.78
CA LEU A 56 -7.03 -0.01 -9.40
C LEU A 56 -7.01 0.60 -10.81
N GLU A 57 -8.04 0.35 -11.61
CA GLU A 57 -8.15 0.90 -12.98
C GLU A 57 -8.27 2.43 -12.98
N LYS A 58 -9.13 2.98 -12.11
CA LYS A 58 -9.46 4.40 -12.12
C LYS A 58 -8.40 5.27 -11.47
N TYR A 59 -7.82 4.81 -10.36
CA TYR A 59 -7.01 5.66 -9.48
C TYR A 59 -5.55 5.25 -9.36
N THR A 60 -5.11 4.18 -10.02
CA THR A 60 -3.74 3.68 -9.81
C THR A 60 -2.97 3.43 -11.09
N LEU A 61 -1.65 3.38 -10.96
CA LEU A 61 -0.72 2.90 -11.96
C LEU A 61 -0.01 1.67 -11.39
N LYS A 62 0.01 0.59 -12.18
CA LYS A 62 0.80 -0.60 -11.89
C LYS A 62 2.21 -0.40 -12.43
N VAL A 63 3.21 -0.41 -11.55
CA VAL A 63 4.62 -0.26 -11.87
C VAL A 63 5.33 -1.60 -11.64
N PRO A 64 5.71 -2.33 -12.70
CA PRO A 64 6.44 -3.59 -12.55
C PRO A 64 7.79 -3.36 -11.87
N VAL A 65 8.13 -4.20 -10.90
CA VAL A 65 9.46 -4.21 -10.29
C VAL A 65 10.29 -5.25 -11.04
N HIS A 66 11.26 -4.76 -11.83
CA HIS A 66 12.10 -5.60 -12.69
C HIS A 66 12.68 -6.80 -11.92
N HIS A 67 12.62 -7.98 -12.55
CA HIS A 67 13.18 -9.24 -12.05
C HIS A 67 12.61 -9.80 -10.74
N SER A 68 11.54 -9.22 -10.18
CA SER A 68 10.95 -9.67 -8.90
C SER A 68 9.62 -10.42 -9.03
N GLY A 69 8.95 -10.32 -10.18
CA GLY A 69 7.58 -10.81 -10.34
C GLY A 69 6.54 -10.00 -9.55
N PHE A 70 6.98 -8.91 -8.92
CA PHE A 70 6.17 -8.04 -8.10
C PHE A 70 5.83 -6.74 -8.82
N SER A 71 4.78 -6.06 -8.40
CA SER A 71 4.41 -4.74 -8.93
C SER A 71 4.09 -3.80 -7.79
N ILE A 72 4.59 -2.57 -7.88
CA ILE A 72 4.18 -1.48 -7.00
C ILE A 72 2.92 -0.86 -7.58
N VAL A 73 1.96 -0.54 -6.72
CA VAL A 73 0.79 0.26 -7.08
C VAL A 73 1.04 1.70 -6.64
N GLN A 74 0.83 2.66 -7.53
CA GLN A 74 0.97 4.09 -7.22
C GLN A 74 -0.32 4.83 -7.54
N ILE A 75 -0.63 5.93 -6.86
CA ILE A 75 -1.74 6.80 -7.25
C ILE A 75 -1.48 7.37 -8.65
N LYS A 76 -2.47 7.24 -9.54
CA LYS A 76 -2.47 7.84 -10.87
C LYS A 76 -2.76 9.33 -10.77
N MET A 77 -1.72 10.15 -10.92
CA MET A 77 -1.85 11.61 -10.97
C MET A 77 -2.54 12.04 -12.27
N SER A 78 -3.33 13.11 -12.23
CA SER A 78 -4.08 13.60 -13.40
C SER A 78 -3.15 14.33 -14.36
N GLU A 79 -2.87 13.76 -15.53
CA GLU A 79 -2.06 14.42 -16.57
C GLU A 79 -2.72 15.72 -17.09
N GLU A 80 -4.05 15.77 -17.10
CA GLU A 80 -4.83 16.94 -17.57
C GLU A 80 -4.90 18.08 -16.53
N ASP A 81 -4.82 17.77 -15.23
CA ASP A 81 -4.82 18.75 -14.12
C ASP A 81 -3.40 18.91 -13.54
N ASN A 82 -2.40 19.02 -14.43
CA ASN A 82 -1.00 19.30 -14.08
C ASN A 82 -0.48 18.34 -12.99
N LEU A 83 -0.70 17.04 -13.13
CA LEU A 83 -0.30 15.99 -12.18
C LEU A 83 -0.91 16.13 -10.77
N LYS A 84 -2.09 16.73 -10.64
CA LYS A 84 -2.80 16.79 -9.35
C LYS A 84 -3.33 15.42 -8.93
N CYS A 85 -3.28 15.16 -7.62
CA CYS A 85 -3.87 13.95 -7.04
C CYS A 85 -5.40 13.93 -7.26
N PRO A 86 -5.97 12.81 -7.77
CA PRO A 86 -7.38 12.72 -8.13
C PRO A 86 -8.33 12.80 -6.92
N PHE A 87 -7.80 12.70 -5.70
CA PHE A 87 -8.58 12.83 -4.47
C PHE A 87 -8.68 14.26 -3.95
N ILE A 88 -8.01 15.24 -4.57
CA ILE A 88 -8.04 16.63 -4.13
C ILE A 88 -9.27 17.36 -4.69
N THR A 89 -10.05 17.89 -3.77
CA THR A 89 -11.20 18.77 -4.02
C THR A 89 -10.89 20.21 -3.58
N PRO A 90 -11.73 21.19 -3.90
CA PRO A 90 -11.59 22.55 -3.36
C PRO A 90 -11.52 22.58 -1.82
N LYS A 91 -12.24 21.68 -1.14
CA LYS A 91 -12.31 21.59 0.33
C LYS A 91 -11.16 20.79 0.97
N GLY A 92 -10.31 20.13 0.19
CA GLY A 92 -9.26 19.23 0.70
C GLY A 92 -9.33 17.84 0.06
N CYS A 93 -8.59 16.90 0.64
CA CYS A 93 -8.57 15.52 0.17
C CYS A 93 -9.87 14.79 0.55
N GLN A 94 -10.62 14.27 -0.42
CA GLN A 94 -11.88 13.56 -0.16
C GLN A 94 -11.69 12.27 0.63
N VAL A 95 -10.53 11.63 0.48
CA VAL A 95 -10.14 10.42 1.23
C VAL A 95 -9.27 10.75 2.44
N TYR A 96 -9.27 11.98 2.96
CA TYR A 96 -8.30 12.39 3.99
C TYR A 96 -8.23 11.42 5.17
N ARG A 97 -9.38 10.93 5.68
CA ARG A 97 -9.44 9.96 6.78
C ARG A 97 -8.85 8.59 6.45
N GLU A 98 -8.87 8.23 5.17
CA GLU A 98 -8.39 6.96 4.61
C GLU A 98 -7.17 7.15 3.71
N ARG A 99 -6.47 8.29 3.85
CA ARG A 99 -5.29 8.61 3.05
C ARG A 99 -4.21 7.53 3.28
N PRO A 100 -3.41 7.22 2.26
CA PRO A 100 -2.47 6.11 2.33
C PRO A 100 -1.34 6.38 3.32
N TRP A 101 -0.61 5.32 3.69
CA TRP A 101 0.53 5.36 4.62
C TRP A 101 1.49 6.51 4.29
N ALA A 102 1.91 6.63 3.03
CA ALA A 102 2.85 7.67 2.58
C ALA A 102 2.32 9.10 2.81
N CYS A 103 1.01 9.32 2.70
CA CYS A 103 0.41 10.62 2.99
C CYS A 103 0.22 10.89 4.48
N ARG A 104 0.17 9.83 5.31
CA ARG A 104 0.02 9.96 6.77
C ARG A 104 1.35 10.30 7.44
N ILE A 105 2.44 9.66 7.00
CA ILE A 105 3.74 9.84 7.65
C ILE A 105 4.36 11.21 7.35
N ALA A 106 4.04 11.80 6.19
CA ALA A 106 4.45 13.16 5.81
C ALA A 106 4.21 14.15 6.97
N PRO A 107 5.18 15.01 7.33
CA PRO A 107 6.25 15.49 6.47
C PRO A 107 7.57 14.73 6.62
N VAL A 108 7.57 13.64 7.39
CA VAL A 108 8.72 12.74 7.57
C VAL A 108 8.50 11.45 6.78
N ASP A 109 9.55 10.64 6.64
CA ASP A 109 9.48 9.29 6.11
C ASP A 109 10.40 8.36 6.93
N MET A 110 10.14 7.06 6.85
CA MET A 110 10.87 6.03 7.59
C MET A 110 12.01 5.46 6.73
N LEU A 111 13.25 5.69 7.15
CA LEU A 111 14.45 5.19 6.47
C LEU A 111 14.77 3.72 6.81
N GLY A 112 14.06 3.16 7.79
CA GLY A 112 14.26 1.81 8.32
C GLY A 112 15.11 1.80 9.60
N GLY A 113 15.02 0.71 10.38
CA GLY A 113 15.76 0.56 11.63
C GLY A 113 15.38 1.59 12.71
N GLY A 114 14.13 2.06 12.72
CA GLY A 114 13.65 3.07 13.66
C GLY A 114 14.12 4.50 13.36
N LYS A 115 14.65 4.74 12.16
CA LYS A 115 15.17 6.04 11.73
C LYS A 115 14.20 6.73 10.79
N TYR A 116 14.15 8.05 10.90
CA TYR A 116 13.30 8.92 10.10
C TYR A 116 14.09 10.12 9.57
N SER A 117 13.58 10.75 8.52
CA SER A 117 14.04 12.07 8.07
C SER A 117 12.89 12.85 7.45
N PHE A 118 13.06 14.16 7.30
CA PHE A 118 12.09 14.97 6.58
C PHE A 118 12.11 14.64 5.09
N VAL A 119 10.94 14.64 4.45
CA VAL A 119 10.80 14.53 2.98
C VAL A 119 10.47 15.85 2.30
N PHE A 120 10.08 16.86 3.09
CA PHE A 120 9.82 18.20 2.59
C PHE A 120 10.75 19.23 3.22
N GLU A 121 11.13 20.22 2.43
CA GLU A 121 11.75 21.44 2.93
C GLU A 121 10.69 22.36 3.56
N SER A 122 11.06 23.07 4.63
CA SER A 122 10.16 24.04 5.29
C SER A 122 9.79 25.24 4.42
N SER A 123 10.53 25.48 3.34
CA SER A 123 10.24 26.47 2.29
C SER A 123 9.06 26.06 1.39
N ARG A 124 8.74 24.76 1.32
CA ARG A 124 7.63 24.21 0.52
C ARG A 124 6.49 23.71 1.39
N CYS A 125 6.81 23.18 2.57
CA CYS A 125 5.85 22.71 3.56
C CYS A 125 5.85 23.66 4.75
N HIS A 126 4.99 24.68 4.69
CA HIS A 126 4.95 25.72 5.72
C HIS A 126 4.45 25.23 7.07
N GLY A 127 3.81 24.05 7.11
CA GLY A 127 3.46 23.37 8.35
C GLY A 127 4.68 23.06 9.23
N LEU A 128 5.90 22.96 8.66
CA LEU A 128 7.15 22.79 9.41
C LEU A 128 7.61 24.08 10.13
N ASN A 129 6.99 25.22 9.84
CA ASN A 129 7.25 26.50 10.51
C ASN A 129 6.23 26.80 11.62
N GLU A 130 5.24 25.93 11.80
CA GLU A 130 4.23 26.05 12.86
C GLU A 130 4.84 25.82 14.25
N THR A 131 4.07 26.11 15.29
CA THR A 131 4.57 26.08 16.68
C THR A 131 4.23 24.79 17.43
N LYS A 132 3.29 23.98 16.92
CA LYS A 132 2.91 22.70 17.54
C LYS A 132 4.08 21.73 17.51
N ALA A 133 4.64 21.44 18.69
CA ALA A 133 5.69 20.45 18.88
C ALA A 133 5.08 19.08 19.24
N GLN A 134 5.72 18.02 18.78
CA GLN A 134 5.41 16.62 19.10
C GLN A 134 6.62 15.74 18.76
N THR A 135 6.69 14.57 19.35
CA THR A 135 7.66 13.53 18.98
C THR A 135 7.24 12.79 17.71
N ILE A 136 8.17 12.09 17.05
CA ILE A 136 7.85 11.20 15.93
C ILE A 136 6.86 10.11 16.36
N LYS A 137 7.04 9.55 17.55
CA LYS A 137 6.13 8.53 18.11
C LYS A 137 4.70 9.05 18.27
N GLU A 138 4.53 10.24 18.84
CA GLU A 138 3.21 10.87 18.97
C GLU A 138 2.60 11.16 17.60
N TRP A 139 3.41 11.60 16.63
CA TRP A 139 2.96 11.80 15.26
C TRP A 139 2.46 10.51 14.62
N VAL A 140 3.24 9.42 14.68
CA VAL A 140 2.86 8.11 14.14
C VAL A 140 1.55 7.61 14.76
N LEU A 141 1.37 7.78 16.07
CA LEU A 141 0.15 7.45 16.79
C LEU A 141 -1.04 8.30 16.33
N ASP A 142 -0.92 9.63 16.32
CA ASP A 142 -1.96 10.58 15.90
C ASP A 142 -2.40 10.36 14.45
N GLN A 143 -1.46 10.00 13.58
CA GLN A 143 -1.73 9.73 12.17
C GLN A 143 -2.33 8.33 11.92
N GLY A 144 -2.46 7.50 12.96
CA GLY A 144 -3.08 6.17 12.92
C GLY A 144 -2.25 5.14 12.15
N LEU A 145 -0.93 5.20 12.29
CA LEU A 145 0.01 4.38 11.53
C LEU A 145 0.38 3.05 12.21
N GLU A 146 0.13 2.90 13.52
CA GLU A 146 0.52 1.70 14.29
C GLU A 146 -0.09 0.41 13.73
N ILE A 147 -1.32 0.48 13.21
CA ILE A 147 -2.05 -0.67 12.66
C ILE A 147 -1.38 -1.27 11.42
N TYR A 148 -0.60 -0.49 10.67
CA TYR A 148 0.02 -0.97 9.43
C TYR A 148 1.01 -2.09 9.66
N LYS A 149 1.73 -2.09 10.80
CA LYS A 149 2.67 -3.17 11.13
C LYS A 149 1.97 -4.53 11.20
N GLU A 150 0.75 -4.56 11.73
CA GLU A 150 -0.06 -5.78 11.84
C GLU A 150 -0.73 -6.14 10.50
N MET A 151 -1.27 -5.15 9.79
CA MET A 151 -2.02 -5.37 8.56
C MET A 151 -1.13 -5.79 7.39
N GLU A 152 0.08 -5.23 7.31
CA GLU A 152 1.07 -5.54 6.28
C GLU A 152 2.05 -6.65 6.71
N GLN A 153 1.76 -7.34 7.81
CA GLN A 153 2.63 -8.40 8.29
C GLN A 153 2.77 -9.50 7.23
N GLY A 154 4.00 -9.74 6.79
CA GLY A 154 4.33 -10.73 5.77
C GLY A 154 4.44 -10.17 4.35
N PHE A 155 3.91 -8.96 4.09
CA PHE A 155 4.01 -8.33 2.78
C PHE A 155 5.47 -8.07 2.38
N SER A 156 6.29 -7.56 3.30
CA SER A 156 7.72 -7.29 3.09
C SER A 156 8.56 -8.54 2.80
N GLU A 157 8.06 -9.73 3.14
CA GLU A 157 8.76 -10.99 2.94
C GLU A 157 8.54 -11.57 1.55
N ILE A 158 7.45 -11.19 0.87
CA ILE A 158 7.09 -11.72 -0.45
C ILE A 158 8.24 -11.59 -1.46
N PRO A 159 8.93 -10.44 -1.62
CA PRO A 159 10.02 -10.32 -2.59
C PRO A 159 11.23 -11.22 -2.30
N LYS A 160 11.38 -11.73 -1.06
CA LYS A 160 12.46 -12.67 -0.71
C LYS A 160 12.18 -14.08 -1.22
N HIS A 161 10.91 -14.45 -1.29
CA HIS A 161 10.45 -15.80 -1.67
C HIS A 161 10.01 -15.88 -3.13
N LEU A 162 9.49 -14.77 -3.67
CA LEU A 162 9.01 -14.67 -5.03
C LEU A 162 10.16 -14.23 -5.94
N LYS A 163 10.69 -15.16 -6.72
CA LYS A 163 11.68 -14.88 -7.77
C LYS A 163 11.16 -15.42 -9.08
N LEU A 164 11.29 -14.61 -10.13
CA LEU A 164 10.99 -15.05 -11.48
C LEU A 164 11.94 -16.19 -11.87
N THR A 165 11.42 -17.09 -12.68
CA THR A 165 12.11 -18.27 -13.17
C THR A 165 12.66 -17.99 -14.57
N VAL A 166 13.10 -19.02 -15.29
CA VAL A 166 13.43 -18.92 -16.72
C VAL A 166 12.24 -19.26 -17.62
N ASN A 167 11.11 -19.68 -17.05
CA ASN A 167 9.90 -20.01 -17.77
C ASN A 167 8.95 -18.82 -17.77
N ARG A 168 8.81 -18.20 -18.95
CA ARG A 168 7.98 -17.01 -19.15
C ARG A 168 6.50 -17.21 -18.82
N GLU A 169 5.91 -18.34 -19.22
CA GLU A 169 4.48 -18.61 -18.99
C GLU A 169 4.20 -18.70 -17.48
N THR A 170 5.03 -19.45 -16.77
CA THR A 170 4.95 -19.57 -15.31
C THR A 170 5.13 -18.22 -14.61
N ASP A 171 6.06 -17.41 -15.10
CA ASP A 171 6.33 -16.09 -14.52
C ASP A 171 5.14 -15.13 -14.71
N GLU A 172 4.47 -15.17 -15.87
CA GLU A 172 3.26 -14.40 -16.15
C GLU A 172 2.10 -14.80 -15.20
N GLU A 173 1.91 -16.10 -14.93
CA GLU A 173 0.94 -16.60 -13.97
C GLU A 173 1.24 -16.13 -12.54
N ILE A 174 2.51 -16.21 -12.12
CA ILE A 174 2.96 -15.77 -10.79
C ILE A 174 2.75 -14.27 -10.62
N ILE A 175 3.07 -13.46 -11.63
CA ILE A 175 2.84 -12.01 -11.60
C ILE A 175 1.35 -11.70 -11.47
N LYS A 176 0.49 -12.41 -12.22
CA LYS A 176 -0.97 -12.25 -12.15
C LYS A 176 -1.49 -12.60 -10.76
N LEU A 177 -1.10 -13.76 -10.22
CA LEU A 177 -1.49 -14.21 -8.88
C LEU A 177 -1.03 -13.24 -7.79
N SER A 178 0.22 -12.78 -7.87
CA SER A 178 0.79 -11.85 -6.89
C SER A 178 0.06 -10.52 -6.87
N PHE A 179 -0.27 -9.99 -8.04
CA PHE A 179 -1.04 -8.75 -8.14
C PHE A 179 -2.47 -8.91 -7.59
N MET A 180 -3.13 -10.03 -7.88
CA MET A 180 -4.47 -10.30 -7.35
C MET A 180 -4.44 -10.44 -5.82
N ALA A 181 -3.56 -11.28 -5.29
CA ALA A 181 -3.48 -11.57 -3.87
C ALA A 181 -3.09 -10.36 -3.01
N CYS A 182 -2.34 -9.41 -3.57
CA CYS A 182 -1.93 -8.19 -2.86
C CYS A 182 -2.89 -7.00 -3.07
N TYR A 183 -3.49 -6.84 -4.26
CA TYR A 183 -4.17 -5.59 -4.60
C TYR A 183 -5.60 -5.80 -5.15
N ASP A 184 -5.84 -6.87 -5.92
CA ASP A 184 -7.16 -7.19 -6.48
C ASP A 184 -7.87 -8.29 -5.69
N LEU A 185 -8.17 -8.00 -4.42
CA LEU A 185 -8.74 -8.97 -3.48
C LEU A 185 -10.09 -9.54 -3.94
N ASP A 186 -10.88 -8.77 -4.70
CA ASP A 186 -12.13 -9.26 -5.26
C ASP A 186 -11.90 -10.33 -6.32
N LYS A 187 -10.94 -10.13 -7.24
CA LYS A 187 -10.54 -11.19 -8.18
C LYS A 187 -9.86 -12.34 -7.46
N PHE A 188 -9.06 -12.08 -6.43
CA PHE A 188 -8.39 -13.13 -5.68
C PHE A 188 -9.39 -14.04 -4.95
N ARG A 189 -10.43 -13.46 -4.33
CA ARG A 189 -11.52 -14.22 -3.71
C ARG A 189 -12.20 -15.13 -4.71
N ASN A 190 -12.58 -14.59 -5.87
CA ASN A 190 -13.21 -15.35 -6.94
C ASN A 190 -12.29 -16.46 -7.47
N PHE A 191 -11.00 -16.16 -7.63
CA PHE A 191 -10.00 -17.15 -8.04
C PHE A 191 -9.93 -18.32 -7.05
N LEU A 192 -9.89 -18.06 -5.74
CA LEU A 192 -9.89 -19.12 -4.75
C LEU A 192 -11.19 -19.93 -4.81
N MET A 193 -12.35 -19.28 -4.83
CA MET A 193 -13.65 -19.96 -4.88
C MET A 193 -13.82 -20.86 -6.10
N ASN A 194 -13.26 -20.46 -7.25
CA ASN A 194 -13.31 -21.25 -8.49
C ASN A 194 -12.25 -22.36 -8.54
N ASN A 195 -11.35 -22.44 -7.57
CA ASN A 195 -10.29 -23.45 -7.49
C ASN A 195 -10.29 -24.18 -6.13
N PRO A 196 -11.32 -25.00 -5.80
CA PRO A 196 -11.44 -25.68 -4.52
C PRO A 196 -10.24 -26.58 -4.17
N SER A 197 -9.57 -27.14 -5.18
CA SER A 197 -8.38 -27.98 -5.00
C SER A 197 -7.20 -27.24 -4.35
N LEU A 198 -7.17 -25.90 -4.39
CA LEU A 198 -6.19 -25.09 -3.66
C LEU A 198 -6.38 -25.21 -2.15
N TYR A 199 -7.63 -25.27 -1.67
CA TYR A 199 -7.92 -25.40 -0.25
C TYR A 199 -7.39 -26.73 0.30
N GLU A 200 -7.58 -27.82 -0.45
CA GLU A 200 -7.07 -29.15 -0.12
C GLU A 200 -5.54 -29.18 -0.09
N LYS A 201 -4.89 -28.67 -1.16
CA LYS A 201 -3.42 -28.61 -1.26
C LYS A 201 -2.78 -27.77 -0.14
N MET A 202 -3.53 -26.81 0.40
CA MET A 202 -3.08 -25.91 1.46
C MET A 202 -3.53 -26.33 2.86
N ASN A 203 -4.24 -27.47 3.01
CA ASN A 203 -4.82 -27.94 4.27
C ASN A 203 -5.59 -26.84 5.02
N LEU A 204 -6.41 -26.06 4.28
CA LEU A 204 -7.26 -25.05 4.89
C LEU A 204 -8.47 -25.72 5.55
N ASN A 205 -8.63 -25.54 6.85
CA ASN A 205 -9.82 -25.99 7.55
C ASN A 205 -11.03 -25.09 7.18
N GLU A 206 -12.24 -25.56 7.51
CA GLU A 206 -13.49 -24.86 7.19
C GLU A 206 -13.55 -23.45 7.80
N ASP A 207 -13.03 -23.26 9.02
CA ASP A 207 -13.00 -21.96 9.71
C ASP A 207 -12.15 -20.93 8.95
N ILE A 208 -10.96 -21.30 8.45
CA ILE A 208 -10.14 -20.40 7.64
C ILE A 208 -10.82 -20.09 6.30
N SER A 209 -11.44 -21.10 5.67
CA SER A 209 -12.17 -20.94 4.42
C SER A 209 -13.32 -19.95 4.54
N ASP A 210 -14.09 -20.03 5.64
CA ASP A 210 -15.21 -19.11 5.88
C ASP A 210 -14.73 -17.68 6.15
N ARG A 211 -13.66 -17.51 6.92
CA ARG A 211 -13.07 -16.19 7.19
C ARG A 211 -12.58 -15.50 5.94
N ILE A 212 -11.81 -16.17 5.08
CA ILE A 212 -11.27 -15.52 3.86
C ILE A 212 -12.35 -15.23 2.81
N LYS A 213 -13.54 -15.84 2.92
CA LYS A 213 -14.68 -15.51 2.06
C LYS A 213 -15.35 -14.20 2.44
N HIS A 214 -15.38 -13.87 3.73
CA HIS A 214 -16.17 -12.75 4.26
C HIS A 214 -15.36 -11.61 4.87
N ASP A 215 -14.05 -11.79 5.06
CA ASP A 215 -13.15 -10.80 5.65
C ASP A 215 -11.96 -10.50 4.71
N ASP A 216 -11.97 -9.31 4.11
CA ASP A 216 -10.94 -8.85 3.19
C ASP A 216 -9.55 -8.76 3.84
N VAL A 217 -9.47 -8.46 5.14
CA VAL A 217 -8.19 -8.41 5.86
C VAL A 217 -7.63 -9.82 6.00
N GLN A 218 -8.47 -10.79 6.36
CA GLN A 218 -8.03 -12.19 6.43
C GLN A 218 -7.65 -12.73 5.05
N LEU A 219 -8.41 -12.38 4.02
CA LEU A 219 -8.10 -12.75 2.63
C LEU A 219 -6.74 -12.16 2.18
N MET A 220 -6.48 -10.90 2.50
CA MET A 220 -5.20 -10.23 2.20
C MET A 220 -4.02 -10.90 2.91
N LYS A 221 -4.13 -11.11 4.24
CA LYS A 221 -3.09 -11.80 5.03
C LYS A 221 -2.86 -13.23 4.53
N PHE A 222 -3.92 -13.91 4.11
CA PHE A 222 -3.82 -15.22 3.47
C PHE A 222 -3.07 -15.14 2.13
N GLY A 223 -3.35 -14.13 1.30
CA GLY A 223 -2.63 -13.85 0.06
C GLY A 223 -1.12 -13.70 0.29
N PHE A 224 -0.71 -12.94 1.31
CA PHE A 224 0.70 -12.80 1.65
C PHE A 224 1.35 -14.14 2.02
N LYS A 225 0.68 -14.92 2.88
CA LYS A 225 1.15 -16.25 3.30
C LYS A 225 1.29 -17.20 2.10
N LEU A 226 0.33 -17.19 1.17
CA LEU A 226 0.37 -17.98 -0.05
C LEU A 226 1.58 -17.62 -0.89
N LEU A 227 1.83 -16.33 -1.12
CA LEU A 227 2.94 -15.85 -1.94
C LEU A 227 4.31 -16.13 -1.31
N SER A 228 4.40 -16.14 0.03
CA SER A 228 5.63 -16.52 0.74
C SER A 228 6.04 -18.00 0.59
N LEU A 229 5.18 -18.86 0.02
CA LEU A 229 5.54 -20.26 -0.27
C LEU A 229 6.55 -20.40 -1.42
N GLY A 230 6.72 -19.35 -2.23
CA GLY A 230 7.66 -19.32 -3.35
C GLY A 230 7.14 -19.99 -4.63
N PRO A 231 7.84 -19.78 -5.76
CA PRO A 231 7.34 -20.08 -7.10
C PRO A 231 7.06 -21.57 -7.34
N ASP A 232 7.84 -22.48 -6.76
CA ASP A 232 7.66 -23.92 -7.01
C ASP A 232 6.35 -24.45 -6.45
N ARG A 233 5.98 -24.02 -5.24
CA ARG A 233 4.67 -24.31 -4.65
C ARG A 233 3.53 -23.64 -5.41
N LEU A 234 3.75 -22.44 -5.97
CA LEU A 234 2.73 -21.73 -6.74
C LEU A 234 2.46 -22.37 -8.11
N LYS A 235 3.47 -22.96 -8.76
CA LYS A 235 3.31 -23.73 -10.01
C LYS A 235 2.37 -24.92 -9.84
N ASP A 236 2.54 -25.66 -8.75
CA ASP A 236 1.68 -26.80 -8.42
C ASP A 236 0.23 -26.37 -8.15
N LEU A 237 0.00 -25.08 -7.86
CA LEU A 237 -1.30 -24.48 -7.64
C LEU A 237 -1.90 -23.87 -8.93
N SER A 238 -1.09 -23.37 -9.87
CA SER A 238 -1.55 -22.76 -11.13
C SER A 238 -1.95 -23.77 -12.21
N THR A 239 -1.43 -25.00 -12.15
CA THR A 239 -1.80 -26.12 -13.05
C THR A 239 -3.29 -26.52 -13.01
N GLY A 240 -4.09 -25.94 -12.11
CA GLY A 240 -5.54 -26.15 -12.00
C GLY A 240 -6.43 -25.22 -12.84
N GLY A 241 -5.87 -24.20 -13.52
CA GLY A 241 -6.62 -23.33 -14.43
C GLY A 241 -6.63 -21.86 -14.02
N LEU A 242 -5.77 -21.08 -14.68
CA LEU A 242 -5.85 -19.61 -14.73
C LEU A 242 -6.61 -19.10 -15.98
N ASN A 243 -7.32 -20.00 -16.68
CA ASN A 243 -8.15 -19.72 -17.86
C ASN A 243 -9.30 -18.76 -17.55
#